data_AF-H2YW06-F1
#
_entry.id   AF-H2YW06-F1
#
_cell.length_a   1.000
_cell.length_b   1.000
_cell.length_c   1.000
_cell.angle_alpha   90.00
_cell.angle_beta   90.00
_cell.angle_gamma   90.00
#
_symmetry.space_group_name_H-M   'P 1'
#
loop_
_entity.id
_entity.type
_entity.pdbx_description
1 polymer ?
#
loop_
_entity_poly.entity_id
_entity_poly.type
_entity_poly.pdbx_seq_one_letter_code
_entity_poly.pdbx_strand_id
1 'polypeptide(L)'
;MISGCSNYEKQLRNDLLVITTLLCRNPSAPIVESGFAKQIVVFSTFSEVKSYNPLLKNLKLTRCHEDFELKKMLINLLEILSTDPAALQILSDGKALLSLFHYVKSDEGKSRARDWSSAQFEELQLHAMSALNKLSVLLMDDYMMCQGNTRVLLLLEWCLGKEPFAGHGNSFHGSGGRGNKKAQMRQCLRLLHSVVSCPNELPSRDLCDQGIMNQLLDVLENFFPQDCDDAIDIELQCDILYILSRLCENDVHRKELFGAQ
;
A
#
# COMPACT_ATOMS: atom_id res chain seq x y z
N MET A 1 20.15 -27.81 -3.18
CA MET A 1 18.80 -28.26 -2.77
C MET A 1 18.41 -27.42 -1.57
N ILE A 2 17.76 -26.26 -1.77
CA ILE A 2 17.35 -25.38 -0.66
C ILE A 2 15.88 -25.68 -0.38
N SER A 3 15.64 -26.71 0.41
CA SER A 3 14.38 -26.83 1.15
C SER A 3 14.54 -26.00 2.41
N GLY A 4 14.28 -24.69 2.33
CA GLY A 4 14.37 -23.76 3.46
C GLY A 4 13.28 -24.06 4.50
N CYS A 5 13.43 -25.18 5.19
CA CYS A 5 12.46 -25.71 6.14
C CYS A 5 12.91 -25.47 7.58
N SER A 6 14.21 -25.37 7.86
CA SER A 6 14.69 -25.12 9.22
C SER A 6 14.54 -23.65 9.60
N ASN A 7 14.29 -23.36 10.88
CA ASN A 7 14.24 -21.97 11.37
C ASN A 7 15.57 -21.23 11.13
N TYR A 8 16.70 -21.93 11.22
CA TYR A 8 18.03 -21.36 10.97
C TYR A 8 18.17 -20.84 9.52
N GLU A 9 17.76 -21.61 8.53
CA GLU A 9 17.80 -21.15 7.12
C GLU A 9 16.87 -19.97 6.88
N LYS A 10 15.71 -19.94 7.56
CA LYS A 10 14.77 -18.82 7.48
C LYS A 10 15.30 -17.54 8.12
N GLN A 11 16.09 -17.65 9.18
CA GLN A 11 16.81 -16.51 9.77
C GLN A 11 17.93 -16.05 8.85
N LEU A 12 18.76 -16.97 8.35
CA LEU A 12 19.87 -16.64 7.47
C LEU A 12 19.42 -15.88 6.22
N ARG A 13 18.34 -16.30 5.56
CA ARG A 13 17.82 -15.55 4.39
C ARG A 13 17.33 -14.15 4.79
N ASN A 14 16.81 -13.97 6.01
CA ASN A 14 16.34 -12.68 6.50
C ASN A 14 17.53 -11.77 6.79
N ASP A 15 18.59 -12.29 7.40
CA ASP A 15 19.87 -11.58 7.59
C ASP A 15 20.48 -11.13 6.26
N LEU A 16 20.49 -12.01 5.26
CA LEU A 16 20.92 -11.67 3.90
C LEU A 16 20.06 -10.57 3.27
N LEU A 17 18.77 -10.52 3.57
CA LEU A 17 17.87 -9.49 3.06
C LEU A 17 18.09 -8.14 3.75
N VAL A 18 18.46 -8.14 5.03
CA VAL A 18 18.91 -6.93 5.74
C VAL A 18 20.18 -6.37 5.09
N ILE A 19 21.17 -7.23 4.81
CA ILE A 19 22.39 -6.81 4.09
C ILE A 19 22.03 -6.28 2.70
N THR A 20 21.15 -6.96 1.97
CA THR A 20 20.65 -6.51 0.67
C THR A 20 20.00 -5.14 0.75
N THR A 21 19.21 -4.88 1.80
CA THR A 21 18.58 -3.57 2.06
C THR A 21 19.61 -2.46 2.23
N LEU A 22 20.73 -2.73 2.93
CA LEU A 22 21.83 -1.78 3.07
C LEU A 22 22.56 -1.53 1.74
N LEU A 23 22.77 -2.58 0.95
CA LEU A 23 23.38 -2.47 -0.38
C LEU A 23 22.50 -1.64 -1.33
N CYS A 24 21.18 -1.87 -1.35
CA CYS A 24 20.26 -1.11 -2.19
C CYS A 24 20.17 0.38 -1.82
N ARG A 25 20.57 0.76 -0.61
CA ARG A 25 20.65 2.16 -0.17
C ARG A 25 21.97 2.83 -0.54
N ASN A 26 22.96 2.09 -1.02
CA ASN A 26 24.23 2.64 -1.45
C ASN A 26 24.15 3.04 -2.93
N PRO A 27 24.21 4.34 -3.28
CA PRO A 27 24.13 4.80 -4.67
C PRO A 27 25.28 4.31 -5.56
N SER A 28 26.38 3.84 -4.97
CA SER A 28 27.53 3.29 -5.72
C SER A 28 27.41 1.79 -6.00
N ALA A 29 26.42 1.11 -5.43
CA ALA A 29 26.21 -0.32 -5.69
C ALA A 29 25.49 -0.50 -7.03
N PRO A 30 26.00 -1.32 -7.97
CA PRO A 30 25.41 -1.51 -9.30
C PRO A 30 24.21 -2.46 -9.25
N ILE A 31 23.18 -2.12 -8.47
CA ILE A 31 22.04 -3.00 -8.18
C ILE A 31 21.21 -3.27 -9.45
N VAL A 32 21.04 -2.26 -10.30
CA VAL A 32 20.32 -2.36 -11.57
C VAL A 32 21.18 -3.04 -12.64
N GLU A 33 22.41 -2.57 -12.84
CA GLU A 33 23.32 -3.01 -13.90
C GLU A 33 23.76 -4.46 -13.72
N SER A 34 23.91 -4.93 -12.48
CA SER A 34 24.20 -6.34 -12.19
C SER A 34 23.00 -7.27 -12.44
N GLY A 35 21.81 -6.72 -12.70
CA GLY A 35 20.55 -7.47 -12.79
C GLY A 35 20.00 -7.92 -11.44
N PHE A 36 20.60 -7.50 -10.33
CA PHE A 36 20.17 -7.89 -8.99
C PHE A 36 18.81 -7.31 -8.62
N ALA A 37 18.52 -6.06 -9.02
CA ALA A 37 17.21 -5.43 -8.87
C ALA A 37 16.08 -6.33 -9.40
N LYS A 38 16.27 -6.92 -10.59
CA LYS A 38 15.27 -7.82 -11.21
C LYS A 38 15.00 -9.06 -10.35
N GLN A 39 16.03 -9.62 -9.72
CA GLN A 39 15.86 -10.76 -8.82
C GLN A 39 15.09 -10.35 -7.56
N ILE A 40 15.43 -9.20 -6.96
CA ILE A 40 14.73 -8.66 -5.80
C ILE A 40 13.24 -8.49 -6.11
N VAL A 41 12.90 -7.84 -7.23
CA VAL A 41 11.49 -7.63 -7.61
C VAL A 41 10.76 -8.96 -7.81
N VAL A 42 11.39 -9.96 -8.47
CA VAL A 42 10.81 -11.30 -8.61
C VAL A 42 10.53 -11.95 -7.25
N PHE A 43 11.45 -11.83 -6.30
CA PHE A 43 11.25 -12.34 -4.94
C PHE A 43 10.22 -11.53 -4.16
N SER A 44 10.06 -10.23 -4.42
CA SER A 44 9.08 -9.41 -3.71
C SER A 44 7.66 -9.68 -4.14
N THR A 45 7.42 -10.01 -5.41
CA THR A 45 6.07 -10.16 -5.98
C THR A 45 5.57 -11.61 -6.11
N PHE A 46 6.40 -12.61 -5.77
CA PHE A 46 6.15 -14.02 -6.08
C PHE A 46 4.85 -14.64 -5.55
N SER A 47 4.36 -14.18 -4.40
CA SER A 47 3.16 -14.74 -3.76
C SER A 47 1.87 -14.15 -4.34
N GLU A 48 1.95 -12.95 -4.91
CA GLU A 48 0.80 -12.22 -5.46
C GLU A 48 0.75 -12.27 -6.99
N VAL A 49 1.92 -12.37 -7.63
CA VAL A 49 2.08 -12.37 -9.08
C VAL A 49 2.60 -13.72 -9.55
N LYS A 50 1.81 -14.39 -10.39
CA LYS A 50 2.19 -15.69 -10.96
C LYS A 50 3.49 -15.56 -11.74
N SER A 51 4.49 -16.33 -11.33
CA SER A 51 5.81 -16.36 -11.97
C SER A 51 6.24 -17.80 -12.21
N TYR A 52 6.87 -18.03 -13.36
CA TYR A 52 7.49 -19.31 -13.72
C TYR A 52 8.99 -19.33 -13.44
N ASN A 53 9.51 -18.33 -12.70
CA ASN A 53 10.93 -18.24 -12.41
C ASN A 53 11.39 -19.47 -11.59
N PRO A 54 12.39 -20.24 -12.08
CA PRO A 54 12.88 -21.44 -11.40
C PRO A 54 13.34 -21.21 -9.96
N LEU A 55 13.81 -19.99 -9.63
CA LEU A 55 14.25 -19.62 -8.29
C LEU A 55 13.13 -19.65 -7.25
N LEU A 56 11.87 -19.49 -7.68
CA LEU A 56 10.71 -19.45 -6.80
C LEU A 56 10.11 -20.84 -6.52
N LYS A 57 10.52 -21.88 -7.25
CA LYS A 57 9.88 -23.21 -7.21
C LYS A 57 9.77 -23.80 -5.79
N ASN A 58 10.76 -23.53 -4.95
CA ASN A 58 10.85 -24.04 -3.59
C ASN A 58 10.58 -22.99 -2.51
N LEU A 59 10.31 -21.74 -2.89
CA LEU A 59 9.99 -20.68 -1.95
C LEU A 59 8.51 -20.75 -1.59
N LYS A 60 8.22 -21.07 -0.32
CA LYS A 60 6.86 -21.13 0.22
C LYS A 60 6.81 -20.36 1.53
N LEU A 61 5.85 -19.44 1.62
CA LEU A 61 5.56 -18.75 2.87
C LEU A 61 4.61 -19.59 3.72
N THR A 62 4.87 -19.60 5.01
CA THR A 62 3.99 -20.11 6.06
C THR A 62 3.62 -18.97 7.01
N ARG A 63 2.85 -19.25 8.06
CA ARG A 63 2.48 -18.26 9.08
C ARG A 63 3.59 -17.98 10.10
N CYS A 64 4.76 -18.60 9.99
CA CYS A 64 5.83 -18.41 10.96
C CYS A 64 6.39 -16.98 10.90
N HIS A 65 6.94 -16.52 12.03
CA HIS A 65 7.47 -15.17 12.17
C HIS A 65 8.53 -14.83 11.11
N GLU A 66 9.45 -15.75 10.81
CA GLU A 66 10.51 -15.50 9.81
C GLU A 66 9.98 -15.33 8.38
N ASP A 67 8.87 -15.99 8.01
CA ASP A 67 8.24 -15.78 6.69
C ASP A 67 7.50 -14.44 6.63
N PHE A 68 6.95 -14.00 7.77
CA PHE A 68 6.31 -12.70 7.90
C PHE A 68 7.31 -11.55 7.82
N GLU A 69 8.43 -11.63 8.54
CA GLU A 69 9.52 -10.63 8.45
C GLU A 69 10.14 -10.58 7.05
N LEU A 70 10.35 -11.75 6.43
CA LEU A 70 10.77 -11.84 5.04
C LEU A 70 9.86 -10.99 4.14
N LYS A 71 8.54 -11.17 4.25
CA LYS A 71 7.58 -10.48 3.39
C LYS A 71 7.57 -8.98 3.63
N LYS A 72 7.65 -8.50 4.87
CA LYS A 72 7.77 -7.07 5.19
C LYS A 72 9.02 -6.45 4.56
N MET A 73 10.18 -7.08 4.73
CA MET A 73 11.43 -6.57 4.14
C MET A 73 11.40 -6.54 2.61
N LEU A 74 10.77 -7.53 1.99
CA LEU A 74 10.59 -7.56 0.53
C LEU A 74 9.70 -6.42 0.01
N ILE A 75 8.65 -6.05 0.73
CA ILE A 75 7.83 -4.88 0.41
C ILE A 75 8.67 -3.60 0.55
N ASN A 76 9.39 -3.44 1.66
CA ASN A 76 10.27 -2.30 1.89
C ASN A 76 11.36 -2.16 0.79
N LEU A 77 11.88 -3.27 0.27
CA LEU A 77 12.84 -3.24 -0.84
C LEU A 77 12.25 -2.68 -2.13
N LEU A 78 10.96 -2.87 -2.41
CA LEU A 78 10.30 -2.25 -3.58
C LEU A 78 10.32 -0.72 -3.45
N GLU A 79 10.05 -0.20 -2.25
CA GLU A 79 10.12 1.23 -1.98
C GLU A 79 11.55 1.76 -2.08
N ILE A 80 12.54 1.03 -1.58
CA ILE A 80 13.95 1.42 -1.70
C ILE A 80 14.39 1.44 -3.16
N LEU A 81 14.07 0.41 -3.95
CA LEU A 81 14.43 0.39 -5.38
C LEU A 81 13.78 1.55 -6.14
N SER A 82 12.60 2.01 -5.74
CA SER A 82 11.93 3.14 -6.39
C SER A 82 12.65 4.49 -6.26
N THR A 83 13.70 4.58 -5.44
CA THR A 83 14.54 5.79 -5.36
C THR A 83 15.47 5.92 -6.57
N ASP A 84 15.75 4.83 -7.27
CA ASP A 84 16.54 4.81 -8.49
C ASP A 84 15.62 4.80 -9.72
N PRO A 85 15.62 5.88 -10.53
CA PRO A 85 14.83 5.94 -11.76
C PRO A 85 15.09 4.76 -12.71
N ALA A 86 16.31 4.22 -12.75
CA ALA A 86 16.65 3.10 -13.61
C ALA A 86 15.96 1.79 -13.19
N ALA A 87 15.52 1.70 -11.93
CA ALA A 87 14.78 0.55 -11.42
C ALA A 87 13.27 0.62 -11.68
N LEU A 88 12.71 1.78 -12.09
CA LEU A 88 11.26 1.95 -12.27
C LEU A 88 10.69 1.00 -13.34
N GLN A 89 11.39 0.83 -14.47
CA GLN A 89 10.96 -0.13 -15.50
C GLN A 89 10.99 -1.58 -14.97
N ILE A 90 11.97 -1.91 -14.14
CA ILE A 90 12.08 -3.25 -13.52
C ILE A 90 10.91 -3.49 -12.56
N LEU A 91 10.53 -2.48 -11.77
CA LEU A 91 9.38 -2.54 -10.88
C LEU A 91 8.06 -2.70 -11.66
N SER A 92 7.91 -1.98 -12.77
CA SER A 92 6.75 -2.08 -13.66
C SER A 92 6.65 -3.47 -14.31
N ASP A 93 7.72 -3.93 -14.96
CA ASP A 93 7.80 -5.26 -15.59
C ASP A 93 7.54 -6.39 -14.59
N GLY A 94 8.03 -6.22 -13.36
CA GLY A 94 7.84 -7.16 -12.25
C GLY A 94 6.47 -7.07 -11.58
N LYS A 95 5.59 -6.18 -12.05
CA LYS A 95 4.22 -5.94 -11.57
C LYS A 95 4.18 -5.58 -10.08
N ALA A 96 5.11 -4.71 -9.66
CA ALA A 96 5.23 -4.28 -8.26
C ALA A 96 3.92 -3.70 -7.72
N LEU A 97 3.28 -2.76 -8.44
CA LEU A 97 2.00 -2.18 -8.00
C LEU A 97 0.90 -3.23 -7.86
N LEU A 98 0.75 -4.14 -8.83
CA LEU A 98 -0.25 -5.22 -8.74
C LEU A 98 -0.03 -6.09 -7.49
N SER A 99 1.23 -6.38 -7.15
CA SER A 99 1.57 -7.15 -5.96
C SER A 99 1.21 -6.41 -4.66
N LEU A 100 1.39 -5.09 -4.60
CA LEU A 100 1.01 -4.29 -3.45
C LEU A 100 -0.51 -4.15 -3.34
N PHE A 101 -1.19 -3.91 -4.46
CA PHE A 101 -2.66 -3.85 -4.54
C PHE A 101 -3.35 -5.19 -4.23
N HIS A 102 -2.61 -6.30 -4.11
CA HIS A 102 -3.15 -7.56 -3.57
C HIS A 102 -3.63 -7.41 -2.11
N TYR A 103 -3.01 -6.50 -1.36
CA TYR A 103 -3.30 -6.25 0.05
C TYR A 103 -4.36 -5.18 0.29
N VAL A 104 -4.75 -4.43 -0.75
CA VAL A 104 -5.74 -3.35 -0.68
C VAL A 104 -7.15 -3.95 -0.80
N LYS A 105 -7.62 -4.53 0.30
CA LYS A 105 -8.92 -5.20 0.44
C LYS A 105 -9.32 -5.32 1.90
N SER A 106 -10.60 -5.48 2.19
CA SER A 106 -11.07 -5.75 3.54
C SER A 106 -10.50 -7.09 4.07
N ASP A 107 -10.20 -7.14 5.37
CA ASP A 107 -10.00 -8.42 6.05
C ASP A 107 -11.36 -8.98 6.44
N GLU A 108 -11.84 -9.98 5.69
CA GLU A 108 -13.11 -10.64 5.97
C GLU A 108 -13.02 -11.58 7.20
N GLY A 109 -11.86 -11.69 7.87
CA GLY A 109 -11.64 -12.57 9.02
C GLY A 109 -11.68 -14.07 8.69
N LYS A 110 -11.94 -14.42 7.43
CA LYS A 110 -12.00 -15.78 6.90
C LYS A 110 -10.65 -16.18 6.32
N SER A 111 -9.64 -16.29 7.18
CA SER A 111 -8.31 -16.72 6.78
C SER A 111 -8.28 -18.24 6.54
N ARG A 112 -7.98 -18.68 5.31
CA ARG A 112 -7.72 -20.11 5.03
C ARG A 112 -6.45 -20.52 5.76
N ALA A 113 -6.27 -21.79 6.08
CA ALA A 113 -5.13 -22.29 6.87
C ALA A 113 -3.72 -21.87 6.37
N ARG A 114 -3.58 -21.43 5.11
CA ARG A 114 -2.31 -20.95 4.52
C ARG A 114 -2.21 -19.43 4.42
N ASP A 115 -3.28 -18.70 4.67
CA ASP A 115 -3.30 -17.23 4.59
C ASP A 115 -2.71 -16.65 5.87
N TRP A 116 -2.27 -15.39 5.83
CA TRP A 116 -1.80 -14.68 7.03
C TRP A 116 -2.90 -14.63 8.11
N SER A 117 -2.50 -14.56 9.39
CA SER A 117 -3.47 -14.21 10.45
C SER A 117 -3.99 -12.78 10.22
N SER A 118 -5.15 -12.42 10.79
CA SER A 118 -5.67 -11.05 10.69
C SER A 118 -4.65 -9.98 11.13
N ALA A 119 -3.93 -10.24 12.23
CA ALA A 119 -2.86 -9.35 12.68
C ALA A 119 -1.71 -9.25 11.68
N GLN A 120 -1.22 -10.38 11.13
CA GLN A 120 -0.16 -10.36 10.13
C GLN A 120 -0.62 -9.70 8.82
N PHE A 121 -1.86 -9.96 8.38
CA PHE A 121 -2.43 -9.37 7.19
C PHE A 121 -2.57 -7.85 7.33
N GLU A 122 -3.07 -7.38 8.48
CA GLU A 122 -3.15 -5.96 8.81
C GLU A 122 -1.79 -5.28 8.69
N GLU A 123 -0.74 -5.84 9.31
CA GLU A 123 0.60 -5.25 9.23
C GLU A 123 1.13 -5.20 7.79
N LEU A 124 0.97 -6.29 7.02
CA LEU A 124 1.38 -6.34 5.61
C LEU A 124 0.57 -5.38 4.75
N GLN A 125 -0.73 -5.23 5.01
CA GLN A 125 -1.60 -4.28 4.33
C GLN A 125 -1.14 -2.85 4.56
N LEU A 126 -0.93 -2.45 5.81
CA LEU A 126 -0.48 -1.10 6.13
C LEU A 126 0.91 -0.81 5.55
N HIS A 127 1.80 -1.80 5.53
CA HIS A 127 3.13 -1.69 4.92
C HIS A 127 3.03 -1.55 3.39
N ALA A 128 2.21 -2.37 2.72
CA ALA A 128 1.99 -2.29 1.29
C ALA A 128 1.36 -0.95 0.87
N MET A 129 0.37 -0.48 1.63
CA MET A 129 -0.27 0.82 1.44
C MET A 129 0.74 1.97 1.61
N SER A 130 1.62 1.90 2.61
CA SER A 130 2.68 2.90 2.79
C SER A 130 3.59 2.99 1.56
N ALA A 131 3.98 1.83 0.99
CA ALA A 131 4.78 1.79 -0.23
C ALA A 131 3.99 2.33 -1.45
N LEU A 132 2.68 2.05 -1.53
CA LEU A 132 1.81 2.54 -2.59
C LEU A 132 1.71 4.07 -2.63
N ASN A 133 1.77 4.77 -1.48
CA ASN A 133 1.73 6.24 -1.46
C ASN A 133 2.78 6.86 -2.40
N LYS A 134 3.99 6.28 -2.45
CA LYS A 134 5.07 6.72 -3.32
C LYS A 134 5.04 6.06 -4.70
N LEU A 135 4.89 4.73 -4.75
CA LEU A 135 4.99 3.98 -6.01
C LEU A 135 3.85 4.29 -6.99
N SER A 136 2.66 4.64 -6.49
CA SER A 136 1.50 4.94 -7.34
C SER A 136 1.73 6.16 -8.22
N VAL A 137 2.43 7.19 -7.71
CA VAL A 137 2.74 8.40 -8.49
C VAL A 137 3.95 8.21 -9.41
N LEU A 138 4.89 7.32 -9.05
CA LEU A 138 6.05 7.01 -9.89
C LEU A 138 5.71 6.07 -11.05
N LEU A 139 4.70 5.21 -10.87
CA LEU A 139 4.26 4.21 -11.84
C LEU A 139 2.78 4.42 -12.17
N MET A 140 2.42 5.64 -12.59
CA MET A 140 1.02 6.06 -12.76
C MET A 140 0.25 5.21 -13.79
N ASP A 141 0.90 4.81 -14.88
CA ASP A 141 0.24 3.97 -15.89
C ASP A 141 -0.14 2.60 -15.29
N ASP A 142 0.76 1.98 -14.53
CA ASP A 142 0.52 0.74 -13.82
C ASP A 142 -0.56 0.90 -12.74
N TYR A 143 -0.60 2.06 -12.07
CA TYR A 143 -1.64 2.40 -11.10
C TYR A 143 -3.04 2.38 -11.74
N MET A 144 -3.17 3.02 -12.91
CA MET A 144 -4.43 3.02 -13.66
C MET A 144 -4.77 1.63 -14.19
N MET A 145 -3.80 0.87 -14.70
CA MET A 145 -4.00 -0.52 -15.11
C MET A 145 -4.47 -1.43 -13.95
N CYS A 146 -4.03 -1.14 -12.73
CA CYS A 146 -4.44 -1.86 -11.53
C CYS A 146 -5.84 -1.45 -11.01
N GLN A 147 -6.50 -0.47 -11.62
CA GLN A 147 -7.72 0.17 -11.11
C GLN A 147 -7.50 0.73 -9.69
N GLY A 148 -6.39 1.46 -9.51
CA GLY A 148 -5.94 1.93 -8.21
C GLY A 148 -7.01 2.72 -7.44
N ASN A 149 -7.68 3.67 -8.10
CA ASN A 149 -8.76 4.46 -7.51
C ASN A 149 -9.86 3.55 -6.96
N THR A 150 -10.44 2.68 -7.79
CA THR A 150 -11.53 1.77 -7.39
C THR A 150 -11.15 0.92 -6.18
N ARG A 151 -9.94 0.36 -6.14
CA ARG A 151 -9.50 -0.47 -5.00
C ARG A 151 -9.37 0.34 -3.71
N VAL A 152 -8.84 1.56 -3.79
CA VAL A 152 -8.67 2.45 -2.64
C VAL A 152 -10.03 2.93 -2.14
N LEU A 153 -10.95 3.28 -3.03
CA LEU A 153 -12.32 3.67 -2.68
C LEU A 153 -13.09 2.55 -2.00
N LEU A 154 -13.00 1.32 -2.50
CA LEU A 154 -13.61 0.15 -1.85
C LEU A 154 -13.02 -0.12 -0.46
N LEU A 155 -11.70 0.04 -0.29
CA LEU A 155 -11.09 -0.08 1.04
C LEU A 155 -11.52 1.05 1.97
N LEU A 156 -11.63 2.29 1.46
CA LEU A 156 -12.11 3.44 2.21
C LEU A 156 -13.57 3.23 2.65
N GLU A 157 -14.45 2.75 1.77
CA GLU A 157 -15.82 2.38 2.11
C GLU A 157 -15.86 1.35 3.25
N TRP A 158 -15.03 0.31 3.19
CA TRP A 158 -14.91 -0.64 4.29
C TRP A 158 -14.42 0.01 5.59
N CYS A 159 -13.52 1.00 5.53
CA CYS A 159 -13.06 1.73 6.71
C CYS A 159 -14.19 2.49 7.41
N LEU A 160 -15.13 3.03 6.63
CA LEU A 160 -16.29 3.79 7.09
C LEU A 160 -17.45 2.88 7.51
N GLY A 161 -17.49 1.65 6.99
CA GLY A 161 -18.50 0.65 7.30
C GLY A 161 -18.44 0.13 8.74
N LYS A 162 -19.57 -0.42 9.20
CA LYS A 162 -19.78 -0.93 10.57
C LYS A 162 -19.24 -2.35 10.80
N GLU A 163 -18.64 -2.98 9.79
CA GLU A 163 -18.10 -4.32 9.88
C GLU A 163 -17.03 -4.41 10.97
N PRO A 164 -16.95 -5.52 11.72
CA PRO A 164 -15.98 -5.67 12.79
C PRO A 164 -14.55 -5.66 12.26
N PHE A 165 -13.64 -5.10 13.04
CA PHE A 165 -12.20 -5.14 12.79
C PHE A 165 -11.57 -6.32 13.56
N ALA A 166 -10.88 -7.20 12.84
CA ALA A 166 -10.23 -8.39 13.42
C ALA A 166 -8.73 -8.19 13.67
N GLY A 167 -8.12 -7.16 13.07
CA GLY A 167 -6.70 -6.85 13.17
C GLY A 167 -6.28 -6.41 14.57
N HIS A 168 -5.16 -6.93 15.05
CA HIS A 168 -4.52 -6.51 16.31
C HIS A 168 -2.99 -6.59 16.17
N GLY A 169 -2.48 -6.31 14.99
CA GLY A 169 -1.05 -6.28 14.68
C GLY A 169 -0.34 -5.12 15.36
N ASN A 170 0.99 -5.22 15.47
CA ASN A 170 1.85 -4.18 16.03
C ASN A 170 2.62 -3.47 14.90
N SER A 171 1.89 -2.98 13.89
CA SER A 171 2.50 -2.27 12.77
C SER A 171 3.04 -0.91 13.20
N PHE A 172 4.25 -0.57 12.76
CA PHE A 172 4.76 0.81 12.80
C PHE A 172 3.80 1.79 12.09
N HIS A 173 3.16 1.34 11.00
CA HIS A 173 2.19 2.13 10.24
C HIS A 173 0.78 2.14 10.85
N GLY A 174 0.58 1.48 12.00
CA GLY A 174 -0.71 1.35 12.70
C GLY A 174 -0.97 2.37 13.80
N SER A 175 -0.12 3.41 13.92
CA SER A 175 -0.24 4.42 14.99
C SER A 175 -1.64 5.05 15.03
N GLY A 176 -2.28 4.97 16.20
CA GLY A 176 -3.63 5.48 16.46
C GLY A 176 -4.81 4.66 15.91
N GLY A 177 -4.52 3.51 15.29
CA GLY A 177 -5.53 2.63 14.70
C GLY A 177 -5.80 1.35 15.49
N ARG A 178 -5.26 1.18 16.71
CA ARG A 178 -5.35 -0.11 17.41
C ARG A 178 -6.81 -0.47 17.69
N GLY A 179 -7.23 -1.62 17.15
CA GLY A 179 -8.59 -2.15 17.32
C GLY A 179 -9.65 -1.46 16.44
N ASN A 180 -9.25 -0.66 15.45
CA ASN A 180 -10.17 0.00 14.52
C ASN A 180 -9.54 0.13 13.12
N LYS A 181 -10.28 0.72 12.17
CA LYS A 181 -9.88 0.85 10.75
C LYS A 181 -9.20 2.18 10.42
N LYS A 182 -8.89 3.01 11.43
CA LYS A 182 -8.39 4.40 11.25
C LYS A 182 -7.01 4.43 10.60
N ALA A 183 -6.15 3.46 10.89
CA ALA A 183 -4.85 3.36 10.23
C ALA A 183 -4.98 3.09 8.73
N GLN A 184 -5.92 2.25 8.31
CA GLN A 184 -6.21 1.96 6.91
C GLN A 184 -6.80 3.19 6.21
N MET A 185 -7.77 3.85 6.85
CA MET A 185 -8.34 5.11 6.35
C MET A 185 -7.26 6.16 6.11
N ARG A 186 -6.35 6.34 7.08
CA ARG A 186 -5.19 7.24 6.96
C ARG A 186 -4.34 6.92 5.75
N GLN A 187 -4.04 5.65 5.52
CA GLN A 187 -3.26 5.25 4.34
C GLN A 187 -4.04 5.43 3.03
N CYS A 188 -5.35 5.20 3.00
CA CYS A 188 -6.18 5.49 1.82
C CYS A 188 -6.12 6.98 1.47
N LEU A 189 -6.29 7.86 2.46
CA LEU A 189 -6.26 9.30 2.27
C LEU A 189 -4.88 9.79 1.83
N ARG A 190 -3.78 9.29 2.41
CA ARG A 190 -2.41 9.62 1.97
C ARG A 190 -2.13 9.20 0.53
N LEU A 191 -2.63 8.05 0.12
CA LEU A 191 -2.52 7.57 -1.26
C LEU A 191 -3.29 8.51 -2.19
N LEU A 192 -4.56 8.80 -1.88
CA LEU A 192 -5.40 9.72 -2.65
C LEU A 192 -4.77 11.11 -2.72
N HIS A 193 -4.29 11.65 -1.60
CA HIS A 193 -3.55 12.91 -1.54
C HIS A 193 -2.39 12.90 -2.53
N SER A 194 -1.57 11.84 -2.54
CA SER A 194 -0.42 11.72 -3.45
C SER A 194 -0.87 11.70 -4.92
N VAL A 195 -1.96 10.97 -5.22
CA VAL A 195 -2.51 10.85 -6.58
C VAL A 195 -3.07 12.19 -7.09
N VAL A 196 -3.87 12.92 -6.30
CA VAL A 196 -4.44 14.22 -6.72
C VAL A 196 -3.44 15.37 -6.70
N SER A 197 -2.27 15.17 -6.07
CA SER A 197 -1.13 16.09 -6.16
C SER A 197 -0.32 15.91 -7.45
N CYS A 198 -0.53 14.79 -8.17
CA CYS A 198 0.17 14.54 -9.43
C CYS A 198 -0.34 15.49 -10.53
N PRO A 199 0.54 16.03 -11.40
CA PRO A 199 0.11 16.87 -12.52
C PRO A 199 -0.77 16.14 -13.56
N ASN A 200 -0.80 14.80 -13.53
CA ASN A 200 -1.66 14.03 -14.41
C ASN A 200 -3.10 14.10 -13.90
N GLU A 201 -3.99 14.69 -14.70
CA GLU A 201 -5.41 14.87 -14.36
C GLU A 201 -6.27 13.61 -14.57
N LEU A 202 -5.76 12.57 -15.25
CA LEU A 202 -6.55 11.36 -15.54
C LEU A 202 -7.03 10.65 -14.27
N PRO A 203 -6.19 10.39 -13.25
CA PRO A 203 -6.64 9.78 -12.00
C PRO A 203 -7.63 10.67 -11.24
N SER A 204 -7.42 11.99 -11.24
CA SER A 204 -8.32 12.95 -10.58
C SER A 204 -9.71 12.98 -11.21
N ARG A 205 -9.79 12.89 -12.55
CA ARG A 205 -11.07 12.77 -13.27
C ARG A 205 -11.76 11.46 -12.96
N ASP A 206 -11.02 10.35 -13.04
CA ASP A 206 -11.55 9.01 -12.71
C ASP A 206 -12.07 8.92 -11.26
N LEU A 207 -11.39 9.56 -10.30
CA LEU A 207 -11.87 9.68 -8.92
C LEU A 207 -13.21 10.43 -8.82
N CYS A 208 -13.32 11.57 -9.50
CA CYS A 208 -14.56 12.35 -9.52
C CYS A 208 -15.70 11.56 -10.15
N ASP A 209 -15.45 10.85 -11.26
CA ASP A 209 -16.44 10.00 -11.92
C ASP A 209 -16.90 8.84 -11.01
N GLN A 210 -16.03 8.37 -10.11
CA GLN A 210 -16.35 7.37 -9.08
C GLN A 210 -16.98 7.97 -7.81
N GLY A 211 -17.27 9.28 -7.78
CA GLY A 211 -18.05 9.90 -6.72
C GLY A 211 -17.29 10.22 -5.43
N ILE A 212 -15.95 10.30 -5.47
CA ILE A 212 -15.13 10.57 -4.26
C ILE A 212 -15.57 11.83 -3.50
N MET A 213 -16.03 12.87 -4.21
CA MET A 213 -16.38 14.16 -3.62
C MET A 213 -17.47 14.01 -2.56
N ASN A 214 -18.56 13.32 -2.91
CA ASN A 214 -19.68 13.11 -2.00
C ASN A 214 -19.29 12.18 -0.85
N GLN A 215 -18.48 11.14 -1.13
CA GLN A 215 -17.97 10.25 -0.10
C GLN A 215 -17.13 11.01 0.94
N LEU A 216 -16.24 11.91 0.50
CA LEU A 216 -15.39 12.69 1.39
C LEU A 216 -16.15 13.76 2.19
N LEU A 217 -17.16 14.38 1.59
CA LEU A 217 -18.05 15.30 2.29
C LEU A 217 -18.84 14.59 3.40
N ASP A 218 -19.41 13.42 3.08
CA ASP A 218 -20.13 12.59 4.06
C ASP A 218 -19.22 12.18 5.24
N VAL A 219 -17.95 11.87 4.96
CA VAL A 219 -16.96 11.59 6.00
C VAL A 219 -16.72 12.80 6.91
N LEU A 220 -16.54 14.00 6.35
CA LEU A 220 -16.34 15.22 7.14
C LEU A 220 -17.55 15.53 8.02
N GLU A 221 -18.77 15.33 7.52
CA GLU A 221 -20.00 15.63 8.24
C GLU A 221 -20.35 14.61 9.33
N ASN A 222 -20.13 13.31 9.06
CA ASN A 222 -20.71 12.24 9.86
C ASN A 222 -19.70 11.36 10.59
N PHE A 223 -18.43 11.33 10.16
CA PHE A 223 -17.45 10.39 10.74
C PHE A 223 -16.69 10.97 11.94
N PHE A 224 -16.43 12.29 11.94
CA PHE A 224 -15.64 12.92 12.99
C PHE A 224 -16.50 13.57 14.08
N PRO A 225 -16.06 13.57 15.36
CA PRO A 225 -16.71 14.32 16.43
C PRO A 225 -16.64 15.83 16.19
N GLN A 226 -17.64 16.58 16.67
CA GLN A 226 -17.64 18.05 16.58
C GLN A 226 -16.49 18.70 17.38
N ASP A 227 -16.13 18.12 18.53
CA ASP A 227 -15.03 18.58 19.39
C ASP A 227 -13.75 17.75 19.15
N CYS A 228 -13.31 17.70 17.89
CA CYS A 228 -12.19 16.89 17.45
C CYS A 228 -10.82 17.45 17.93
N ASP A 229 -10.32 16.96 19.06
CA ASP A 229 -8.98 17.29 19.59
C ASP A 229 -7.91 16.22 19.31
N ASP A 230 -8.27 15.07 18.75
CA ASP A 230 -7.31 14.01 18.42
C ASP A 230 -6.48 14.40 17.18
N ALA A 231 -5.16 14.43 17.34
CA ALA A 231 -4.24 14.85 16.28
C ALA A 231 -4.37 14.04 14.97
N ILE A 232 -4.80 12.77 15.08
CA ILE A 232 -4.97 11.92 13.89
C ILE A 232 -6.28 12.25 13.20
N ASP A 233 -7.37 12.50 13.94
CA ASP A 233 -8.62 12.95 13.32
C ASP A 233 -8.43 14.29 12.59
N ILE A 234 -7.69 15.24 13.19
CA ILE A 234 -7.32 16.50 12.53
C ILE A 234 -6.50 16.23 11.26
N GLU A 235 -5.51 15.33 11.31
CA GLU A 235 -4.73 14.96 10.11
C GLU A 235 -5.63 14.40 9.00
N LEU A 236 -6.56 13.50 9.33
CA LEU A 236 -7.49 12.93 8.35
C LEU A 236 -8.38 14.00 7.74
N GLN A 237 -8.94 14.91 8.54
CA GLN A 237 -9.74 16.03 8.04
C GLN A 237 -8.91 16.95 7.12
N CYS A 238 -7.67 17.27 7.49
CA CYS A 238 -6.77 18.06 6.65
C CYS A 238 -6.49 17.38 5.31
N ASP A 239 -6.22 16.07 5.30
CA ASP A 239 -6.01 15.31 4.07
C ASP A 239 -7.27 15.33 3.18
N ILE A 240 -8.46 15.16 3.78
CA ILE A 240 -9.73 15.22 3.03
C ILE A 240 -9.93 16.61 2.41
N LEU A 241 -9.77 17.68 3.19
CA LEU A 241 -9.93 19.05 2.71
C LEU A 241 -8.92 19.37 1.60
N TYR A 242 -7.69 18.88 1.72
CA TYR A 242 -6.68 19.01 0.68
C TYR A 242 -7.12 18.31 -0.62
N ILE A 243 -7.57 17.06 -0.52
CA ILE A 243 -8.05 16.28 -1.68
C ILE A 243 -9.20 17.01 -2.37
N LEU A 244 -10.21 17.43 -1.62
CA LEU A 244 -11.36 18.18 -2.14
C LEU A 244 -10.91 19.48 -2.83
N SER A 245 -9.99 20.23 -2.22
CA SER A 245 -9.42 21.45 -2.79
C SER A 245 -8.73 21.20 -4.13
N ARG A 246 -7.86 20.17 -4.19
CA ARG A 246 -7.17 19.76 -5.43
C ARG A 246 -8.14 19.36 -6.53
N LEU A 247 -9.15 18.56 -6.20
CA LEU A 247 -10.16 18.12 -7.17
C LEU A 247 -11.03 19.28 -7.69
N CYS A 248 -11.16 20.36 -6.92
CA CYS A 248 -11.95 21.53 -7.29
C CYS A 248 -11.17 22.65 -7.98
N GLU A 249 -9.83 22.69 -7.88
CA GLU A 249 -9.02 23.89 -8.17
C GLU A 249 -9.46 24.63 -9.45
N ASN A 250 -9.68 23.88 -10.53
CA ASN A 250 -10.01 24.39 -11.86
C ASN A 250 -11.41 24.00 -12.38
N ASP A 251 -12.30 23.53 -11.51
CA ASP A 251 -13.64 23.07 -11.91
C ASP A 251 -14.71 23.76 -11.07
N VAL A 252 -15.43 24.71 -11.70
CA VAL A 252 -16.50 25.49 -11.05
C VAL A 252 -17.68 24.61 -10.68
N HIS A 253 -18.02 23.62 -11.50
CA HIS A 253 -19.17 22.75 -11.25
C HIS A 253 -18.95 21.90 -9.99
N ARG A 254 -17.71 21.42 -9.77
CA ARG A 254 -17.36 20.73 -8.52
C ARG A 254 -17.45 21.64 -7.30
N LYS A 255 -17.17 22.94 -7.44
CA LYS A 255 -17.30 23.92 -6.34
C LYS A 255 -18.76 24.18 -5.96
N GLU A 256 -19.70 24.05 -6.89
CA GLU A 256 -21.13 24.21 -6.61
C GLU A 256 -21.65 23.20 -5.57
N LEU A 257 -21.00 22.03 -5.44
CA LEU A 257 -21.31 21.03 -4.41
C LEU A 257 -21.18 21.56 -2.98
N PHE A 258 -20.37 22.60 -2.76
CA PHE A 258 -20.16 23.21 -1.44
C PHE A 258 -21.06 24.44 -1.20
N GLY A 259 -21.66 24.99 -2.26
CA GLY A 259 -22.37 26.28 -2.23
C GLY A 259 -23.90 26.18 -2.24
N ALA A 260 -24.45 24.97 -2.16
CA ALA A 260 -25.90 24.77 -2.10
C ALA A 260 -26.43 24.84 -0.65
N GLN A 261 -26.33 26.04 -0.03
CA GLN A 261 -27.19 26.52 1.05
C GLN A 261 -27.38 28.04 0.95
#